data_AF-A0AAD5YLJ6-F1
#
_entry.id   AF-A0AAD5YLJ6-F1
#
_cell.length_a   1.000
_cell.length_b   1.000
_cell.length_c   1.000
_cell.angle_alpha   90.00
_cell.angle_beta   90.00
_cell.angle_gamma   90.00
#
_symmetry.space_group_name_H-M   'P 1'
#
loop_
_entity.id
_entity.type
_entity.pdbx_description
1 polymer ?
#
loop_
_entity_poly.entity_id
_entity_poly.type
_entity_poly.pdbx_seq_one_letter_code
_entity_poly.pdbx_strand_id
1 'polypeptide(L)'
;MAARASALSRLALASSKARSAPSFATRRAALIRGYASQPEHSMTVREALNTAMEEEMLRDEKVFILGEEVARYNGAYKVTKGLLDKFGEKRVVDTPITEMGFAGLAVGAALSGLRPICEFMTFNFAMQAIDQIVNSGAKTYYMSGGNVPCPVVFRGPNGAAAGVAAQHSQDYAAWYGSIPGLKVVSPWSAEDCKGLLKAAIRDPNPVVFLENEMLYGVSFPMSAEAMSDNFLLPIGKCKIEREGSDVTIVAHSKMVTHSLEAAEELAKEGIKAEVINLRSIRPLDIDTIKKSVKKTNRLVIVEGGFPAFGVGSEICAQIVESEAFDYLDAPVERVTGADVPTPYATNLEALSFPDTPLIVKVAKRALYRTN
;
A
#
# COMPACT_ATOMS: atom_id res chain seq x y z
N MET A 1 50.12 49.35 0.96
CA MET A 1 50.16 49.99 -0.38
C MET A 1 50.51 48.95 -1.41
N ALA A 2 49.61 48.79 -2.39
CA ALA A 2 49.65 48.01 -3.63
C ALA A 2 50.81 47.03 -3.88
N ALA A 3 50.47 45.75 -4.06
CA ALA A 3 51.30 44.84 -4.85
C ALA A 3 50.44 43.91 -5.73
N ARG A 4 50.38 44.34 -6.99
CA ARG A 4 50.47 43.56 -8.24
C ARG A 4 49.26 42.77 -8.73
N ALA A 5 48.69 43.37 -9.77
CA ALA A 5 47.82 42.79 -10.78
C ALA A 5 48.47 41.60 -11.51
N SER A 6 47.59 40.66 -11.86
CA SER A 6 47.80 39.43 -12.60
C SER A 6 48.18 39.66 -14.07
N ALA A 7 49.22 38.99 -14.53
CA ALA A 7 49.49 38.74 -15.94
C ALA A 7 49.11 37.29 -16.28
N LEU A 8 48.38 37.15 -17.38
CA LEU A 8 47.98 35.90 -18.00
C LEU A 8 49.18 34.98 -18.29
N SER A 9 49.03 33.69 -17.98
CA SER A 9 49.75 32.64 -18.69
C SER A 9 48.83 31.44 -18.92
N ARG A 10 48.95 30.93 -20.14
CA ARG A 10 48.21 29.84 -20.76
C ARG A 10 48.48 28.52 -20.03
N LEU A 11 47.43 27.72 -19.83
CA LEU A 11 47.58 26.28 -19.68
C LEU A 11 46.46 25.57 -20.42
N ALA A 12 46.89 24.53 -21.12
CA ALA A 12 46.21 23.86 -22.21
C ALA A 12 44.99 23.06 -21.75
N LEU A 13 43.99 22.97 -22.65
CA LEU A 13 42.94 21.97 -22.56
C LEU A 13 43.56 20.56 -22.61
N ALA A 14 43.51 19.86 -21.49
CA ALA A 14 43.62 18.41 -21.47
C ALA A 14 42.20 17.83 -21.54
N SER A 15 41.85 17.26 -22.69
CA SER A 15 40.62 16.51 -22.89
C SER A 15 40.74 15.14 -22.20
N SER A 16 40.22 15.02 -20.98
CA SER A 16 40.01 13.71 -20.36
C SER A 16 38.67 13.15 -20.83
N LYS A 17 38.74 12.12 -21.67
CA LYS A 17 37.61 11.27 -22.10
C LYS A 17 36.79 10.84 -20.89
N ALA A 18 35.55 11.32 -20.81
CA ALA A 18 34.54 10.74 -19.94
C ALA A 18 34.29 9.30 -20.39
N ARG A 19 34.60 8.33 -19.52
CA ARG A 19 34.18 6.94 -19.70
C ARG A 19 32.66 6.89 -19.53
N SER A 20 31.95 6.56 -20.60
CA SER A 20 30.52 6.27 -20.57
C SER A 20 30.27 5.06 -19.66
N ALA A 21 29.53 5.27 -18.58
CA ALA A 21 29.00 4.19 -17.76
C ALA A 21 28.04 3.35 -18.61
N PRO A 22 28.10 2.00 -18.54
CA PRO A 22 27.17 1.17 -19.27
C PRO A 22 25.76 1.33 -18.70
N SER A 23 24.84 1.75 -19.56
CA SER A 23 23.39 1.71 -19.34
C SER A 23 22.96 0.27 -19.08
N PHE A 24 22.55 -0.03 -17.85
CA PHE A 24 21.86 -1.27 -17.54
C PHE A 24 20.43 -1.17 -18.05
N ALA A 25 20.23 -1.63 -19.28
CA ALA A 25 18.90 -1.93 -19.79
C ALA A 25 18.28 -3.04 -18.93
N THR A 26 17.26 -2.70 -18.14
CA THR A 26 16.40 -3.64 -17.42
C THR A 26 15.72 -4.56 -18.43
N ARG A 27 16.29 -5.76 -18.62
CA ARG A 27 15.60 -6.87 -19.30
C ARG A 27 14.40 -7.26 -18.43
N ARG A 28 13.19 -6.99 -18.93
CA ARG A 28 11.96 -7.66 -18.51
C ARG A 28 12.19 -9.17 -18.59
N ALA A 29 12.27 -9.84 -17.45
CA ALA A 29 12.23 -11.29 -17.40
C ALA A 29 10.79 -11.73 -17.68
N ALA A 30 10.64 -12.49 -18.75
CA ALA A 30 9.37 -13.08 -19.18
C ALA A 30 8.96 -14.19 -18.22
N LEU A 31 7.64 -14.27 -18.03
CA LEU A 31 6.89 -15.12 -17.13
C LEU A 31 7.21 -16.62 -17.25
N ILE A 32 7.04 -17.26 -16.09
CA ILE A 32 7.07 -18.69 -15.79
C ILE A 32 6.21 -19.49 -16.78
N ARG A 33 6.78 -20.60 -17.29
CA ARG A 33 6.02 -21.68 -17.93
C ARG A 33 5.44 -22.61 -16.87
N GLY A 34 4.11 -22.61 -16.79
CA GLY A 34 3.25 -23.68 -16.31
C GLY A 34 1.96 -23.59 -17.13
N TYR A 35 1.38 -24.71 -17.57
CA TYR A 35 0.22 -24.77 -18.46
C TYR A 35 -1.06 -24.21 -17.80
N ALA A 36 -1.16 -22.90 -17.67
CA ALA A 36 -2.39 -22.14 -17.49
C ALA A 36 -2.46 -21.12 -18.63
N SER A 37 -3.63 -20.97 -19.22
CA SER A 37 -3.92 -20.00 -20.30
C SER A 37 -3.27 -18.64 -20.00
N GLN A 38 -2.67 -18.01 -21.02
CA GLN A 38 -2.31 -16.59 -20.96
C GLN A 38 -3.48 -15.82 -20.35
N PRO A 39 -3.25 -14.90 -19.40
CA PRO A 39 -4.34 -14.10 -18.84
C PRO A 39 -4.98 -13.32 -19.99
N GLU A 40 -6.24 -13.63 -20.33
CA GLU A 40 -6.94 -12.98 -21.44
C GLU A 40 -7.13 -11.48 -21.19
N HIS A 41 -7.00 -11.04 -19.93
CA HIS A 41 -7.17 -9.65 -19.50
C HIS A 41 -6.08 -9.23 -18.50
N SER A 42 -5.58 -8.01 -18.66
CA SER A 42 -4.69 -7.33 -17.72
C SER A 42 -5.25 -5.96 -17.38
N MET A 43 -5.06 -5.50 -16.15
CA MET A 43 -5.55 -4.21 -15.69
C MET A 43 -4.50 -3.53 -14.84
N THR A 44 -4.33 -2.22 -14.99
CA THR A 44 -3.53 -1.45 -14.04
C THR A 44 -4.25 -1.31 -12.70
N VAL A 45 -3.50 -1.11 -11.62
CA VAL A 45 -4.10 -0.80 -10.31
C VAL A 45 -5.03 0.42 -10.40
N ARG A 46 -4.63 1.46 -11.13
CA ARG A 46 -5.47 2.66 -11.35
C ARG A 46 -6.80 2.32 -12.01
N GLU A 47 -6.77 1.53 -13.08
CA GLU A 47 -8.00 1.09 -13.77
C GLU A 47 -8.87 0.23 -12.85
N ALA A 48 -8.26 -0.64 -12.04
CA ALA A 48 -8.98 -1.49 -11.08
C ALA A 48 -9.78 -0.69 -10.05
N LEU A 49 -9.17 0.36 -9.51
CA LEU A 49 -9.80 1.29 -8.57
C LEU A 49 -10.91 2.09 -9.25
N ASN A 50 -10.66 2.59 -10.47
CA ASN A 50 -11.65 3.32 -11.26
C ASN A 50 -12.89 2.45 -11.53
N THR A 51 -12.68 1.24 -12.06
CA THR A 51 -13.73 0.26 -12.35
C THR A 51 -14.51 -0.13 -11.09
N ALA A 52 -13.84 -0.34 -9.96
CA ALA A 52 -14.51 -0.62 -8.68
C ALA A 52 -15.46 0.52 -8.27
N MET A 53 -15.02 1.78 -8.34
CA MET A 53 -15.88 2.93 -8.02
C MET A 53 -17.03 3.06 -9.01
N GLU A 54 -16.76 2.92 -10.30
CA GLU A 54 -17.76 3.01 -11.36
C GLU A 54 -18.87 1.97 -11.17
N GLU A 55 -18.52 0.70 -10.96
CA GLU A 55 -19.45 -0.40 -10.73
C GLU A 55 -20.31 -0.16 -9.47
N GLU A 56 -19.72 0.30 -8.37
CA GLU A 56 -20.49 0.58 -7.15
C GLU A 56 -21.37 1.84 -7.26
N MET A 57 -20.93 2.86 -8.01
CA MET A 57 -21.72 4.06 -8.29
C MET A 57 -22.90 3.79 -9.24
N LEU A 58 -22.74 2.85 -10.19
CA LEU A 58 -23.84 2.32 -11.00
C LEU A 58 -24.84 1.52 -10.16
N ARG A 59 -24.32 0.72 -9.22
CA ARG A 59 -25.12 -0.17 -8.37
C ARG A 59 -25.96 0.58 -7.34
N ASP A 60 -25.44 1.65 -6.75
CA ASP A 60 -26.08 2.36 -5.65
C ASP A 60 -26.03 3.88 -5.85
N GLU A 61 -27.22 4.49 -5.98
CA GLU A 61 -27.37 5.94 -6.17
C GLU A 61 -26.88 6.78 -4.99
N LYS A 62 -26.71 6.16 -3.81
CA LYS A 62 -26.22 6.80 -2.59
C LYS A 62 -24.70 6.92 -2.53
N VAL A 63 -23.97 6.22 -3.40
CA VAL A 63 -22.51 6.22 -3.44
C VAL A 63 -22.00 7.44 -4.19
N PHE A 64 -21.19 8.31 -3.60
CA PHE A 64 -20.62 9.44 -4.34
C PHE A 64 -19.18 9.66 -3.92
N ILE A 65 -18.39 10.29 -4.78
CA ILE A 65 -17.01 10.63 -4.49
C ILE A 65 -16.86 12.14 -4.30
N LEU A 66 -16.07 12.51 -3.29
CA LEU A 66 -15.65 13.87 -3.03
C LEU A 66 -14.17 13.92 -2.67
N GLY A 67 -13.52 15.00 -3.04
CA GLY A 67 -12.12 15.28 -2.69
C GLY A 67 -11.54 16.36 -3.59
N GLU A 68 -10.28 16.68 -3.38
CA GLU A 68 -9.56 17.64 -4.21
C GLU A 68 -9.27 17.03 -5.59
N GLU A 69 -9.60 17.75 -6.66
CA GLU A 69 -9.30 17.39 -8.05
C GLU A 69 -9.98 16.11 -8.58
N VAL A 70 -10.88 15.48 -7.83
CA VAL A 70 -11.53 14.22 -8.20
C VAL A 70 -12.43 14.32 -9.43
N ALA A 71 -12.92 15.52 -9.76
CA ALA A 71 -13.89 15.73 -10.82
C ALA A 71 -13.23 16.31 -12.09
N ARG A 72 -13.10 17.64 -12.21
CA ARG A 72 -12.73 18.29 -13.47
C ARG A 72 -11.29 17.97 -13.91
N TYR A 73 -10.41 17.74 -12.95
CA TYR A 73 -9.02 17.35 -13.22
C TYR A 73 -8.85 15.84 -13.48
N ASN A 74 -9.96 15.08 -13.48
CA ASN A 74 -9.99 13.63 -13.63
C ASN A 74 -9.21 12.88 -12.53
N GLY A 75 -9.06 13.47 -11.34
CA GLY A 75 -8.28 12.95 -10.21
C GLY A 75 -6.80 13.31 -10.30
N ALA A 76 -6.20 13.67 -9.17
CA ALA A 76 -4.77 14.02 -9.07
C ALA A 76 -3.87 12.96 -9.72
N TYR A 77 -4.15 11.68 -9.43
CA TYR A 77 -3.45 10.52 -9.98
C TYR A 77 -4.23 9.76 -11.06
N LYS A 78 -5.28 10.38 -11.61
CA LYS A 78 -6.14 9.82 -12.67
C LYS A 78 -6.96 8.58 -12.30
N VAL A 79 -7.13 8.31 -10.99
CA VAL A 79 -7.94 7.19 -10.49
C VAL A 79 -9.44 7.42 -10.71
N THR A 80 -9.91 8.66 -10.71
CA THR A 80 -11.34 9.02 -10.91
C THR A 80 -11.66 9.46 -12.34
N LYS A 81 -10.75 9.21 -13.29
CA LYS A 81 -10.90 9.63 -14.68
C LYS A 81 -12.22 9.15 -15.28
N GLY A 82 -12.94 10.06 -15.96
CA GLY A 82 -14.21 9.78 -16.66
C GLY A 82 -15.45 9.65 -15.76
N LEU A 83 -15.29 9.61 -14.42
CA LEU A 83 -16.46 9.48 -13.53
C LEU A 83 -17.36 10.71 -13.58
N LEU A 84 -16.79 11.92 -13.69
CA LEU A 84 -17.58 13.15 -13.79
C LEU A 84 -18.48 13.15 -15.03
N ASP A 85 -17.93 12.80 -16.18
CA ASP A 85 -18.67 12.75 -17.45
C ASP A 85 -19.83 11.74 -17.38
N LYS A 86 -19.66 10.66 -16.61
CA LYS A 86 -20.64 9.58 -16.46
C LYS A 86 -21.73 9.87 -15.42
N PHE A 87 -21.37 10.46 -14.27
CA PHE A 87 -22.27 10.58 -13.12
C PHE A 87 -22.65 12.03 -12.75
N GLY A 88 -21.98 13.03 -13.33
CA GLY A 88 -22.23 14.44 -13.12
C GLY A 88 -21.77 14.99 -11.76
N GLU A 89 -21.81 16.33 -11.63
CA GLU A 89 -21.28 17.08 -10.48
C GLU A 89 -21.97 16.77 -9.14
N LYS A 90 -23.16 16.16 -9.16
CA LYS A 90 -23.85 15.71 -7.93
C LYS A 90 -23.19 14.49 -7.29
N ARG A 91 -22.49 13.68 -8.07
CA ARG A 91 -21.94 12.37 -7.66
C ARG A 91 -20.41 12.33 -7.67
N VAL A 92 -19.78 13.30 -8.34
CA VAL A 92 -18.32 13.48 -8.39
C VAL A 92 -18.02 14.94 -8.07
N VAL A 93 -17.58 15.20 -6.84
CA VAL A 93 -17.59 16.54 -6.23
C VAL A 93 -16.16 17.01 -5.94
N ASP A 94 -15.68 18.02 -6.68
CA ASP A 94 -14.44 18.72 -6.35
C ASP A 94 -14.63 19.53 -5.05
N THR A 95 -13.67 19.44 -4.13
CA THR A 95 -13.66 20.18 -2.87
C THR A 95 -12.59 21.27 -2.86
N PRO A 96 -12.73 22.32 -2.03
CA PRO A 96 -11.60 23.16 -1.63
C PRO A 96 -10.57 22.34 -0.84
N ILE A 97 -9.35 22.86 -0.74
CA ILE A 97 -8.24 22.27 0.05
C ILE A 97 -8.50 22.50 1.55
N THR A 98 -9.38 21.67 2.11
CA THR A 98 -9.95 21.80 3.46
C THR A 98 -10.29 20.42 4.03
N GLU A 99 -9.27 19.59 4.20
CA GLU A 99 -9.36 18.16 4.53
C GLU A 99 -10.28 17.87 5.72
N MET A 100 -10.14 18.63 6.81
CA MET A 100 -11.02 18.51 7.96
C MET A 100 -12.49 18.77 7.60
N GLY A 101 -12.75 19.79 6.78
CA GLY A 101 -14.08 20.21 6.37
C GLY A 101 -14.78 19.17 5.51
N PHE A 102 -14.14 18.73 4.42
CA PHE A 102 -14.77 17.76 3.52
C PHE A 102 -14.83 16.35 4.11
N ALA A 103 -13.88 15.95 4.98
CA ALA A 103 -13.99 14.69 5.69
C ALA A 103 -15.16 14.70 6.68
N GLY A 104 -15.37 15.80 7.41
CA GLY A 104 -16.55 15.98 8.27
C GLY A 104 -17.86 15.97 7.47
N LEU A 105 -17.88 16.58 6.30
CA LEU A 105 -19.02 16.51 5.37
C LEU A 105 -19.30 15.07 4.93
N ALA A 106 -18.25 14.32 4.55
CA ALA A 106 -18.37 12.91 4.19
C ALA A 106 -18.95 12.08 5.34
N VAL A 107 -18.42 12.24 6.55
CA VAL A 107 -18.95 11.55 7.74
C VAL A 107 -20.41 11.95 7.98
N GLY A 108 -20.75 13.24 7.99
CA GLY A 108 -22.12 13.71 8.17
C GLY A 108 -23.10 13.16 7.13
N ALA A 109 -22.68 13.09 5.86
CA ALA A 109 -23.45 12.48 4.78
C ALA A 109 -23.65 10.97 5.01
N ALA A 110 -22.62 10.25 5.46
CA ALA A 110 -22.70 8.84 5.78
C ALA A 110 -23.68 8.57 6.93
N LEU A 111 -23.58 9.34 8.02
CA LEU A 111 -24.50 9.27 9.16
C LEU A 111 -25.95 9.62 8.78
N SER A 112 -26.13 10.41 7.71
CA SER A 112 -27.44 10.76 7.13
C SER A 112 -27.94 9.74 6.10
N GLY A 113 -27.24 8.63 5.90
CA GLY A 113 -27.67 7.50 5.07
C GLY A 113 -27.14 7.47 3.63
N LEU A 114 -26.18 8.34 3.28
CA LEU A 114 -25.42 8.24 2.02
C LEU A 114 -24.20 7.33 2.17
N ARG A 115 -23.46 7.08 1.09
CA ARG A 115 -22.27 6.21 1.07
C ARG A 115 -21.05 6.92 0.43
N PRO A 116 -20.48 7.93 1.09
CA PRO A 116 -19.39 8.71 0.51
C PRO A 116 -18.09 7.92 0.38
N ILE A 117 -17.39 8.19 -0.71
CA ILE A 117 -15.98 7.87 -0.96
C ILE A 117 -15.22 9.19 -0.83
N CYS A 118 -14.55 9.39 0.30
CA CYS A 118 -13.76 10.57 0.60
C CYS A 118 -12.31 10.34 0.17
N GLU A 119 -11.85 11.05 -0.86
CA GLU A 119 -10.47 10.99 -1.34
C GLU A 119 -9.59 12.02 -0.63
N PHE A 120 -8.48 11.57 -0.06
CA PHE A 120 -7.35 12.43 0.29
C PHE A 120 -6.31 12.33 -0.82
N MET A 121 -5.79 13.47 -1.28
CA MET A 121 -4.76 13.48 -2.33
C MET A 121 -3.55 12.64 -1.93
N THR A 122 -3.13 12.71 -0.67
CA THR A 122 -2.29 11.68 -0.03
C THR A 122 -2.73 11.50 1.42
N PHE A 123 -2.47 10.33 2.02
CA PHE A 123 -2.77 10.11 3.43
C PHE A 123 -1.97 11.00 4.38
N ASN A 124 -0.89 11.64 3.92
CA ASN A 124 -0.20 12.68 4.70
C ASN A 124 -1.15 13.82 5.07
N PHE A 125 -2.04 14.19 4.15
CA PHE A 125 -2.98 15.30 4.33
C PHE A 125 -4.19 14.88 5.17
N ALA A 126 -4.50 13.57 5.21
CA ALA A 126 -5.51 13.02 6.11
C ALA A 126 -5.19 13.27 7.59
N MET A 127 -3.94 13.58 7.95
CA MET A 127 -3.61 14.04 9.32
C MET A 127 -4.42 15.26 9.74
N GLN A 128 -4.70 16.20 8.83
CA GLN A 128 -5.56 17.35 9.15
C GLN A 128 -6.99 16.93 9.50
N ALA A 129 -7.46 15.79 8.98
CA ALA A 129 -8.83 15.31 9.10
C ALA A 129 -8.99 14.10 10.04
N ILE A 130 -7.92 13.67 10.71
CA ILE A 130 -7.91 12.42 11.47
C ILE A 130 -8.97 12.38 12.58
N ASP A 131 -9.31 13.55 13.15
CA ASP A 131 -10.37 13.66 14.14
C ASP A 131 -11.74 13.25 13.58
N GLN A 132 -12.07 13.63 12.34
CA GLN A 132 -13.31 13.21 11.69
C GLN A 132 -13.32 11.72 11.39
N ILE A 133 -12.18 11.18 10.93
CA ILE A 133 -12.05 9.74 10.65
C ILE A 133 -12.23 8.93 11.94
N VAL A 134 -11.60 9.35 13.03
CA VAL A 134 -11.53 8.59 14.28
C VAL A 134 -12.72 8.86 15.19
N ASN A 135 -12.92 10.11 15.62
CA ASN A 135 -13.90 10.45 16.64
C ASN A 135 -15.31 10.50 16.08
N SER A 136 -15.52 11.12 14.91
CA SER A 136 -16.84 11.21 14.28
C SER A 136 -17.22 9.96 13.49
N GLY A 137 -16.28 9.35 12.78
CA GLY A 137 -16.49 8.14 12.00
C GLY A 137 -16.45 6.88 12.84
N ALA A 138 -15.24 6.44 13.21
CA ALA A 138 -14.98 5.11 13.77
C ALA A 138 -15.79 4.79 15.04
N LYS A 139 -15.88 5.76 15.96
CA LYS A 139 -16.43 5.52 17.31
C LYS A 139 -17.94 5.66 17.40
N THR A 140 -18.60 6.26 16.41
CA THR A 140 -20.03 6.63 16.49
C THR A 140 -20.97 5.43 16.60
N TYR A 141 -20.70 4.34 15.89
CA TYR A 141 -21.54 3.14 15.98
C TYR A 141 -21.56 2.57 17.40
N TYR A 142 -20.39 2.51 18.06
CA TYR A 142 -20.27 2.06 19.44
C TYR A 142 -20.93 3.04 20.42
N MET A 143 -20.63 4.34 20.34
CA MET A 143 -21.16 5.35 21.25
C MET A 143 -22.68 5.51 21.16
N SER A 144 -23.26 5.26 19.99
CA SER A 144 -24.72 5.31 19.78
C SER A 144 -25.45 4.03 20.21
N GLY A 145 -24.74 3.03 20.75
CA GLY A 145 -25.34 1.75 21.13
C GLY A 145 -25.77 0.91 19.93
N GLY A 146 -25.09 1.03 18.78
CA GLY A 146 -25.39 0.27 17.56
C GLY A 146 -26.48 0.88 16.67
N ASN A 147 -26.92 2.11 16.96
CA ASN A 147 -28.04 2.74 16.25
C ASN A 147 -27.62 3.54 15.01
N VAL A 148 -26.40 4.10 14.99
CA VAL A 148 -25.97 5.02 13.93
C VAL A 148 -24.74 4.47 13.21
N PRO A 149 -24.92 3.77 12.06
CA PRO A 149 -23.79 3.31 11.24
C PRO A 149 -23.15 4.48 10.48
N CYS A 150 -21.89 4.33 10.09
CA CYS A 150 -21.14 5.33 9.34
C CYS A 150 -20.49 4.70 8.09
N PRO A 151 -21.27 4.44 7.02
CA PRO A 151 -20.78 3.82 5.79
C PRO A 151 -19.98 4.82 4.93
N VAL A 152 -18.70 5.04 5.29
CA VAL A 152 -17.79 5.94 4.57
C VAL A 152 -16.48 5.23 4.23
N VAL A 153 -15.98 5.47 3.02
CA VAL A 153 -14.63 5.04 2.62
C VAL A 153 -13.71 6.24 2.60
N PHE A 154 -12.59 6.19 3.30
CA PHE A 154 -11.49 7.15 3.17
C PHE A 154 -10.39 6.49 2.34
N ARG A 155 -10.06 7.05 1.17
CA ARG A 155 -9.08 6.46 0.25
C ARG A 155 -8.07 7.47 -0.27
N GLY A 156 -6.97 6.96 -0.82
CA GLY A 156 -5.87 7.75 -1.38
C GLY A 156 -4.53 7.02 -1.29
N PRO A 157 -3.48 7.55 -1.93
CA PRO A 157 -2.14 6.97 -1.83
C PRO A 157 -1.54 7.17 -0.43
N ASN A 158 -0.85 6.13 0.05
CA ASN A 158 -0.21 6.03 1.36
C ASN A 158 1.24 5.52 1.22
N GLY A 159 2.11 5.98 2.12
CA GLY A 159 3.51 5.60 2.16
C GLY A 159 4.37 6.35 1.13
N ALA A 160 5.54 5.79 0.86
CA ALA A 160 6.55 6.40 0.01
C ALA A 160 6.15 6.51 -1.47
N ALA A 161 6.55 7.62 -2.08
CA ALA A 161 6.63 7.81 -3.53
C ALA A 161 8.08 8.04 -3.96
N ALA A 162 8.31 8.67 -5.12
CA ALA A 162 9.65 8.97 -5.61
C ALA A 162 9.97 10.47 -5.52
N GLY A 163 10.94 10.84 -4.68
CA GLY A 163 11.48 12.20 -4.61
C GLY A 163 10.54 13.22 -3.97
N VAL A 164 9.57 12.78 -3.16
CA VAL A 164 8.56 13.67 -2.53
C VAL A 164 8.94 14.10 -1.10
N ALA A 165 10.07 13.60 -0.59
CA ALA A 165 10.65 13.96 0.70
C ALA A 165 9.73 13.71 1.91
N ALA A 166 10.09 14.29 3.06
CA ALA A 166 9.59 13.89 4.37
C ALA A 166 8.07 14.01 4.57
N GLN A 167 7.45 15.12 4.15
CA GLN A 167 6.03 15.42 4.45
C GLN A 167 5.04 14.72 3.51
N HIS A 168 5.53 13.96 2.53
CA HIS A 168 4.71 13.31 1.51
C HIS A 168 4.96 11.79 1.42
N SER A 169 5.74 11.22 2.34
CA SER A 169 6.21 9.82 2.25
C SER A 169 5.76 8.92 3.41
N GLN A 170 4.91 9.41 4.31
CA GLN A 170 4.57 8.67 5.53
C GLN A 170 3.54 7.56 5.25
N ASP A 171 3.79 6.38 5.85
CA ASP A 171 2.84 5.27 5.89
C ASP A 171 2.00 5.34 7.19
N TYR A 172 0.68 5.36 7.05
CA TYR A 172 -0.29 5.46 8.14
C TYR A 172 -0.97 4.13 8.50
N ALA A 173 -0.51 3.00 7.95
CA ALA A 173 -1.10 1.68 8.22
C ALA A 173 -1.19 1.38 9.73
N ALA A 174 -0.10 1.58 10.47
CA ALA A 174 -0.07 1.34 11.91
C ALA A 174 -0.99 2.30 12.69
N TRP A 175 -1.01 3.59 12.31
CA TRP A 175 -1.85 4.60 12.95
C TRP A 175 -3.33 4.22 12.87
N TYR A 176 -3.87 4.04 11.66
CA TYR A 176 -5.28 3.69 11.49
C TYR A 176 -5.59 2.27 11.98
N GLY A 177 -4.64 1.33 11.84
CA GLY A 177 -4.78 -0.05 12.30
C GLY A 177 -4.97 -0.16 13.83
N SER A 178 -4.48 0.82 14.58
CA SER A 178 -4.61 0.87 16.04
C SER A 178 -6.02 1.29 16.54
N ILE A 179 -6.89 1.81 15.66
CA ILE A 179 -8.14 2.46 16.07
C ILE A 179 -9.34 1.49 16.02
N PRO A 180 -9.99 1.18 17.15
CA PRO A 180 -11.26 0.45 17.15
C PRO A 180 -12.38 1.20 16.45
N GLY A 181 -13.24 0.45 15.75
CA GLY A 181 -14.31 1.00 14.92
C GLY A 181 -13.91 1.23 13.46
N LEU A 182 -12.61 1.30 13.15
CA LEU A 182 -12.13 1.28 11.77
C LEU A 182 -11.94 -0.14 11.25
N LYS A 183 -12.10 -0.28 9.93
CA LYS A 183 -11.45 -1.31 9.13
C LYS A 183 -10.37 -0.62 8.28
N VAL A 184 -9.22 -1.27 8.11
CA VAL A 184 -8.07 -0.71 7.39
C VAL A 184 -7.54 -1.74 6.43
N VAL A 185 -7.49 -1.39 5.15
CA VAL A 185 -7.00 -2.24 4.08
C VAL A 185 -5.85 -1.57 3.34
N SER A 186 -4.90 -2.37 2.86
CA SER A 186 -3.70 -1.93 2.16
C SER A 186 -3.43 -2.88 0.99
N PRO A 187 -4.11 -2.68 -0.15
CA PRO A 187 -4.04 -3.57 -1.31
C PRO A 187 -2.68 -3.47 -2.02
N TRP A 188 -2.34 -4.52 -2.77
CA TRP A 188 -1.12 -4.58 -3.59
C TRP A 188 -1.44 -4.71 -5.09
N SER A 189 -2.26 -5.69 -5.47
CA SER A 189 -2.52 -5.99 -6.88
C SER A 189 -3.79 -5.29 -7.42
N ALA A 190 -3.99 -5.33 -8.74
CA ALA A 190 -5.24 -4.88 -9.36
C ALA A 190 -6.46 -5.68 -8.85
N GLU A 191 -6.28 -6.99 -8.62
CA GLU A 191 -7.30 -7.85 -7.99
C GLU A 191 -7.65 -7.36 -6.58
N ASP A 192 -6.64 -7.11 -5.75
CA ASP A 192 -6.84 -6.59 -4.39
C ASP A 192 -7.59 -5.26 -4.42
N CYS A 193 -7.14 -4.34 -5.28
CA CYS A 193 -7.70 -3.00 -5.39
C CYS A 193 -9.17 -3.03 -5.80
N LYS A 194 -9.52 -3.81 -6.84
CA LYS A 194 -10.91 -3.92 -7.30
C LYS A 194 -11.78 -4.57 -6.22
N GLY A 195 -11.41 -5.76 -5.76
CA GLY A 195 -12.23 -6.55 -4.86
C GLY A 195 -12.40 -5.93 -3.47
N LEU A 196 -11.35 -5.34 -2.90
CA LEU A 196 -11.41 -4.73 -1.57
C LEU A 196 -12.07 -3.36 -1.60
N LEU A 197 -11.92 -2.55 -2.67
CA LEU A 197 -12.59 -1.24 -2.72
C LEU A 197 -14.11 -1.42 -2.85
N LYS A 198 -14.56 -2.38 -3.65
CA LYS A 198 -15.98 -2.75 -3.71
C LYS A 198 -16.48 -3.24 -2.36
N ALA A 199 -15.72 -4.09 -1.66
CA ALA A 199 -16.07 -4.54 -0.31
C ALA A 199 -16.14 -3.37 0.69
N ALA A 200 -15.19 -2.43 0.61
CA ALA A 200 -15.17 -1.23 1.45
C ALA A 200 -16.38 -0.34 1.22
N ILE A 201 -16.75 -0.07 -0.05
CA ILE A 201 -17.92 0.75 -0.40
C ILE A 201 -19.22 0.10 0.06
N ARG A 202 -19.27 -1.24 0.14
CA ARG A 202 -20.44 -2.00 0.64
C ARG A 202 -20.48 -2.15 2.16
N ASP A 203 -19.41 -1.83 2.88
CA ASP A 203 -19.34 -1.96 4.33
C ASP A 203 -20.20 -0.91 5.05
N PRO A 204 -20.93 -1.25 6.13
CA PRO A 204 -21.71 -0.26 6.88
C PRO A 204 -20.87 0.60 7.84
N ASN A 205 -19.55 0.35 7.93
CA ASN A 205 -18.64 1.03 8.86
C ASN A 205 -17.59 1.85 8.10
N PRO A 206 -16.84 2.74 8.80
CA PRO A 206 -15.76 3.46 8.19
C PRO A 206 -14.62 2.52 7.77
N VAL A 207 -14.21 2.62 6.50
CA VAL A 207 -13.09 1.86 5.95
C VAL A 207 -12.01 2.81 5.46
N VAL A 208 -10.78 2.64 5.96
CA VAL A 208 -9.60 3.32 5.47
C VAL A 208 -8.91 2.43 4.43
N PHE A 209 -8.73 2.97 3.22
CA PHE A 209 -8.24 2.27 2.05
C PHE A 209 -6.90 2.87 1.60
N LEU A 210 -5.80 2.25 2.05
CA LEU A 210 -4.43 2.75 1.91
C LEU A 210 -3.80 2.26 0.61
N GLU A 211 -3.95 3.04 -0.45
CA GLU A 211 -3.39 2.74 -1.77
C GLU A 211 -1.90 3.06 -1.83
N ASN A 212 -1.24 2.85 -2.97
CA ASN A 212 0.15 3.24 -3.15
C ASN A 212 0.38 3.84 -4.53
N GLU A 213 0.97 5.03 -4.57
CA GLU A 213 1.16 5.78 -5.81
C GLU A 213 1.97 5.01 -6.84
N MET A 214 3.07 4.39 -6.39
CA MET A 214 4.00 3.67 -7.24
C MET A 214 3.37 2.42 -7.88
N LEU A 215 2.25 1.92 -7.34
CA LEU A 215 1.52 0.79 -7.90
C LEU A 215 0.47 1.20 -8.95
N TYR A 216 0.01 2.46 -8.98
CA TYR A 216 -1.09 2.88 -9.86
C TYR A 216 -0.87 2.55 -11.34
N GLY A 217 0.37 2.71 -11.83
CA GLY A 217 0.73 2.43 -13.22
C GLY A 217 1.08 0.97 -13.50
N VAL A 218 1.09 0.09 -12.49
CA VAL A 218 1.50 -1.30 -12.63
C VAL A 218 0.33 -2.15 -13.10
N SER A 219 0.53 -2.88 -14.20
CA SER A 219 -0.44 -3.84 -14.74
C SER A 219 -0.29 -5.21 -14.10
N PHE A 220 -1.42 -5.80 -13.70
CA PHE A 220 -1.51 -7.16 -13.20
C PHE A 220 -2.42 -8.00 -14.11
N PRO A 221 -2.17 -9.32 -14.22
CA PRO A 221 -3.11 -10.23 -14.84
C PRO A 221 -4.40 -10.29 -14.01
N MET A 222 -5.56 -10.37 -14.68
CA MET A 222 -6.87 -10.48 -14.05
C MET A 222 -7.55 -11.76 -14.49
N SER A 223 -8.08 -12.54 -13.53
CA SER A 223 -8.92 -13.70 -13.82
C SER A 223 -10.30 -13.26 -14.32
N ALA A 224 -11.02 -14.16 -15.01
CA ALA A 224 -12.39 -13.88 -15.44
C ALA A 224 -13.32 -13.57 -14.24
N GLU A 225 -13.10 -14.21 -13.09
CA GLU A 225 -13.81 -13.91 -11.85
C GLU A 225 -13.50 -12.49 -11.37
N ALA A 226 -12.23 -12.09 -11.34
CA ALA A 226 -11.83 -10.76 -10.91
C ALA A 226 -12.30 -9.64 -11.86
N MET A 227 -12.60 -9.97 -13.11
CA MET A 227 -13.21 -9.05 -14.08
C MET A 227 -14.72 -8.85 -13.83
N SER A 228 -15.41 -9.71 -13.09
CA SER A 228 -16.85 -9.60 -12.83
C SER A 228 -17.22 -8.38 -11.98
N ASP A 229 -18.37 -7.77 -12.28
CA ASP A 229 -18.99 -6.68 -11.49
C ASP A 229 -19.38 -7.12 -10.07
N ASN A 230 -19.51 -8.43 -9.84
CA ASN A 230 -19.83 -8.99 -8.52
C ASN A 230 -18.59 -9.42 -7.73
N PHE A 231 -17.40 -9.24 -8.28
CA PHE A 231 -16.16 -9.60 -7.62
C PHE A 231 -15.98 -8.83 -6.32
N LEU A 232 -15.78 -9.56 -5.22
CA LEU A 232 -15.54 -9.03 -3.89
C LEU A 232 -14.45 -9.84 -3.21
N LEU A 233 -13.62 -9.16 -2.43
CA LEU A 233 -12.69 -9.81 -1.53
C LEU A 233 -13.11 -9.58 -0.07
N PRO A 234 -12.99 -10.60 0.79
CA PRO A 234 -13.29 -10.43 2.20
C PRO A 234 -12.24 -9.55 2.89
N ILE A 235 -12.69 -8.49 3.54
CA ILE A 235 -11.86 -7.72 4.48
C ILE A 235 -11.52 -8.62 5.67
N GLY A 236 -10.28 -8.58 6.12
CA GLY A 236 -9.76 -9.42 7.20
C GLY A 236 -9.25 -10.79 6.74
N LYS A 237 -8.84 -10.92 5.49
CA LYS A 237 -8.24 -12.15 4.95
C LYS A 237 -6.97 -11.88 4.16
N CYS A 238 -5.91 -12.57 4.56
CA CYS A 238 -4.66 -12.60 3.81
C CYS A 238 -4.82 -13.42 2.52
N LYS A 239 -3.86 -13.26 1.61
CA LYS A 239 -3.64 -14.16 0.47
C LYS A 239 -2.21 -14.69 0.52
N ILE A 240 -2.07 -16.00 0.37
CA ILE A 240 -0.76 -16.60 0.12
C ILE A 240 -0.48 -16.40 -1.38
N GLU A 241 0.43 -15.48 -1.70
CA GLU A 241 0.81 -15.18 -3.09
C GLU A 241 1.79 -16.22 -3.64
N ARG A 242 2.56 -16.86 -2.74
CA ARG A 242 3.51 -17.92 -3.09
C ARG A 242 3.59 -18.90 -1.93
N GLU A 243 3.37 -20.18 -2.22
CA GLU A 243 3.58 -21.27 -1.26
C GLU A 243 5.07 -21.50 -0.99
N GLY A 244 5.40 -21.83 0.26
CA GLY A 244 6.75 -22.17 0.68
C GLY A 244 6.80 -23.06 1.92
N SER A 245 8.01 -23.46 2.31
CA SER A 245 8.26 -24.38 3.44
C SER A 245 9.36 -23.95 4.38
N ASP A 246 10.19 -22.97 4.00
CA ASP A 246 11.44 -22.71 4.74
C ASP A 246 11.36 -21.41 5.56
N VAL A 247 10.64 -20.40 5.05
CA VAL A 247 10.45 -19.13 5.75
C VAL A 247 9.14 -18.47 5.33
N THR A 248 8.39 -17.94 6.29
CA THR A 248 7.22 -17.10 6.02
C THR A 248 7.65 -15.65 5.88
N ILE A 249 7.30 -15.01 4.77
CA ILE A 249 7.48 -13.57 4.52
C ILE A 249 6.10 -12.93 4.46
N VAL A 250 5.79 -12.03 5.40
CA VAL A 250 4.53 -11.31 5.47
C VAL A 250 4.74 -9.87 5.01
N ALA A 251 3.92 -9.38 4.09
CA ALA A 251 4.01 -8.01 3.58
C ALA A 251 2.62 -7.42 3.24
N HIS A 252 2.57 -6.10 3.09
CA HIS A 252 1.40 -5.40 2.54
C HIS A 252 1.83 -4.37 1.50
N SER A 253 0.86 -3.91 0.69
CA SER A 253 1.09 -2.90 -0.35
C SER A 253 2.30 -3.22 -1.25
N LYS A 254 3.07 -2.21 -1.67
CA LYS A 254 4.24 -2.34 -2.54
C LYS A 254 5.30 -3.31 -2.02
N MET A 255 5.37 -3.55 -0.71
CA MET A 255 6.35 -4.49 -0.14
C MET A 255 6.09 -5.94 -0.54
N VAL A 256 4.87 -6.28 -0.98
CA VAL A 256 4.57 -7.61 -1.54
C VAL A 256 5.36 -7.84 -2.84
N THR A 257 5.53 -6.80 -3.69
CA THR A 257 6.38 -6.89 -4.90
C THR A 257 7.80 -7.32 -4.54
N HIS A 258 8.45 -6.60 -3.62
CA HIS A 258 9.83 -6.90 -3.22
C HIS A 258 9.95 -8.24 -2.48
N SER A 259 8.90 -8.66 -1.77
CA SER A 259 8.86 -9.96 -1.09
C SER A 259 8.78 -11.13 -2.08
N LEU A 260 8.01 -10.98 -3.17
CA LEU A 260 7.95 -11.98 -4.25
C LEU A 260 9.26 -12.05 -5.02
N GLU A 261 9.85 -10.90 -5.38
CA GLU A 261 11.18 -10.85 -6.00
C GLU A 261 12.24 -11.49 -5.11
N ALA A 262 12.20 -11.24 -3.79
CA ALA A 262 13.12 -11.86 -2.84
C ALA A 262 12.92 -13.38 -2.77
N ALA A 263 11.67 -13.85 -2.81
CA ALA A 263 11.37 -15.28 -2.84
C ALA A 263 11.87 -15.96 -4.13
N GLU A 264 11.87 -15.26 -5.27
CA GLU A 264 12.48 -15.74 -6.52
C GLU A 264 14.01 -15.85 -6.42
N GLU A 265 14.68 -14.85 -5.84
CA GLU A 265 16.13 -14.91 -5.61
C GLU A 265 16.51 -16.02 -4.63
N LEU A 266 15.79 -16.16 -3.51
CA LEU A 266 15.97 -17.22 -2.53
C LEU A 266 15.79 -18.62 -3.14
N ALA A 267 14.85 -18.78 -4.08
CA ALA A 267 14.60 -20.05 -4.75
C ALA A 267 15.80 -20.54 -5.58
N LYS A 268 16.62 -19.63 -6.13
CA LYS A 268 17.85 -19.97 -6.86
C LYS A 268 18.89 -20.64 -5.97
N GLU A 269 18.77 -20.44 -4.66
CA GLU A 269 19.62 -21.06 -3.62
C GLU A 269 18.89 -22.19 -2.88
N GLY A 270 17.77 -22.67 -3.45
CA GLY A 270 16.99 -23.77 -2.90
C GLY A 270 16.18 -23.41 -1.66
N ILE A 271 15.95 -22.13 -1.37
CA ILE A 271 15.11 -21.66 -0.25
C ILE A 271 13.68 -21.40 -0.74
N LYS A 272 12.71 -22.08 -0.15
CA LYS A 272 11.28 -21.99 -0.47
C LYS A 272 10.57 -21.03 0.50
N ALA A 273 10.63 -19.73 0.21
CA ALA A 273 9.89 -18.72 0.95
C ALA A 273 8.38 -18.72 0.64
N GLU A 274 7.55 -18.79 1.68
CA GLU A 274 6.11 -18.52 1.60
C GLU A 274 5.88 -17.01 1.67
N VAL A 275 5.14 -16.44 0.73
CA VAL A 275 4.85 -14.99 0.72
C VAL A 275 3.36 -14.77 0.98
N ILE A 276 3.07 -14.02 2.05
CA ILE A 276 1.72 -13.66 2.48
C ILE A 276 1.51 -12.17 2.23
N ASN A 277 0.51 -11.87 1.40
CA ASN A 277 -0.06 -10.54 1.23
C ASN A 277 -1.14 -10.33 2.29
N LEU A 278 -0.93 -9.36 3.19
CA LEU A 278 -1.83 -9.08 4.30
C LEU A 278 -3.24 -8.72 3.84
N ARG A 279 -3.35 -7.91 2.77
CA ARG A 279 -4.57 -7.21 2.30
C ARG A 279 -5.23 -6.30 3.33
N SER A 280 -5.50 -6.79 4.53
CA SER A 280 -6.13 -6.07 5.65
C SER A 280 -5.14 -5.87 6.79
N ILE A 281 -5.00 -4.63 7.23
CA ILE A 281 -4.26 -4.26 8.44
C ILE A 281 -5.16 -4.41 9.66
N ARG A 282 -6.44 -4.06 9.52
CA ARG A 282 -7.46 -4.20 10.57
C ARG A 282 -8.81 -4.64 9.97
N PRO A 283 -9.41 -5.75 10.43
CA PRO A 283 -8.81 -6.76 11.30
C PRO A 283 -7.66 -7.51 10.59
N LEU A 284 -6.63 -7.87 11.35
CA LEU A 284 -5.50 -8.67 10.87
C LEU A 284 -5.90 -10.16 10.84
N ASP A 285 -5.59 -10.86 9.75
CA ASP A 285 -5.81 -12.31 9.62
C ASP A 285 -4.63 -13.11 10.21
N ILE A 286 -4.43 -12.95 11.52
CA ILE A 286 -3.31 -13.58 12.23
C ILE A 286 -3.31 -15.11 12.11
N ASP A 287 -4.48 -15.72 11.94
CA ASP A 287 -4.60 -17.18 11.80
C ASP A 287 -3.90 -17.73 10.55
N THR A 288 -3.95 -17.00 9.43
CA THR A 288 -3.22 -17.38 8.22
C THR A 288 -1.71 -17.31 8.46
N ILE A 289 -1.24 -16.27 9.16
CA ILE A 289 0.17 -16.11 9.50
C ILE A 289 0.63 -17.22 10.45
N LYS A 290 -0.11 -17.51 11.53
CA LYS A 290 0.19 -18.60 12.48
C LYS A 290 0.30 -19.95 11.77
N LYS A 291 -0.64 -20.28 10.87
CA LYS A 291 -0.60 -21.53 10.10
C LYS A 291 0.66 -21.63 9.25
N SER A 292 1.04 -20.54 8.61
CA SER A 292 2.28 -20.47 7.82
C SER A 292 3.52 -20.63 8.68
N VAL A 293 3.60 -19.91 9.81
CA VAL A 293 4.73 -20.01 10.76
C VAL A 293 4.88 -21.42 11.33
N LYS A 294 3.79 -22.12 11.66
CA LYS A 294 3.86 -23.52 12.11
C LYS A 294 4.40 -24.47 11.05
N LYS A 295 4.27 -24.12 9.76
CA LYS A 295 4.81 -24.88 8.62
C LYS A 295 6.27 -24.56 8.35
N THR A 296 6.67 -23.29 8.45
CA THR A 296 7.99 -22.81 8.02
C THR A 296 8.98 -22.61 9.17
N ASN A 297 8.48 -22.57 10.41
CA ASN A 297 9.23 -22.34 11.64
C ASN A 297 10.02 -21.01 11.68
N ARG A 298 9.77 -20.08 10.75
CA ARG A 298 10.47 -18.77 10.63
C ARG A 298 9.52 -17.70 10.14
N LEU A 299 9.71 -16.47 10.61
CA LEU A 299 8.91 -15.31 10.19
C LEU A 299 9.79 -14.09 9.92
N VAL A 300 9.61 -13.51 8.73
CA VAL A 300 10.10 -12.20 8.33
C VAL A 300 8.90 -11.32 7.98
N ILE A 301 8.81 -10.13 8.56
CA ILE A 301 7.74 -9.17 8.29
C ILE A 301 8.33 -7.98 7.54
N VAL A 302 7.69 -7.55 6.45
CA VAL A 302 8.17 -6.49 5.56
C VAL A 302 7.10 -5.40 5.44
N GLU A 303 7.45 -4.17 5.85
CA GLU A 303 6.58 -2.99 5.75
C GLU A 303 7.36 -1.76 5.27
N GLY A 304 6.70 -0.82 4.58
CA GLY A 304 7.34 0.41 4.11
C GLY A 304 7.41 1.52 5.15
N GLY A 305 6.63 1.40 6.23
CA GLY A 305 6.52 2.38 7.29
C GLY A 305 7.69 2.38 8.29
N PHE A 306 7.61 3.28 9.27
CA PHE A 306 8.60 3.41 10.32
C PHE A 306 8.64 2.18 11.25
N PRO A 307 9.81 1.85 11.83
CA PRO A 307 9.99 0.62 12.61
C PRO A 307 9.31 0.66 13.98
N ALA A 308 9.26 1.83 14.62
CA ALA A 308 8.70 1.95 15.96
C ALA A 308 7.17 1.93 15.89
N PHE A 309 6.55 1.03 16.65
CA PHE A 309 5.09 0.87 16.71
C PHE A 309 4.45 0.62 15.32
N GLY A 310 5.19 -0.04 14.42
CA GLY A 310 4.76 -0.40 13.06
C GLY A 310 3.83 -1.61 13.02
N VAL A 311 3.35 -1.97 11.82
CA VAL A 311 2.46 -3.12 11.61
C VAL A 311 3.14 -4.42 12.02
N GLY A 312 4.43 -4.55 11.73
CA GLY A 312 5.23 -5.70 12.11
C GLY A 312 5.50 -5.81 13.61
N SER A 313 5.37 -4.73 14.38
CA SER A 313 5.40 -4.82 15.85
C SER A 313 4.20 -5.60 16.38
N GLU A 314 3.00 -5.31 15.87
CA GLU A 314 1.76 -5.99 16.25
C GLU A 314 1.78 -7.47 15.83
N ILE A 315 2.19 -7.78 14.60
CA ILE A 315 2.30 -9.16 14.12
C ILE A 315 3.30 -9.94 14.99
N CYS A 316 4.46 -9.34 15.32
CA CYS A 316 5.44 -9.97 16.18
C CYS A 316 4.87 -10.29 17.58
N ALA A 317 4.19 -9.31 18.20
CA ALA A 317 3.54 -9.49 19.50
C ALA A 317 2.51 -10.62 19.46
N GLN A 318 1.57 -10.60 18.51
CA GLN A 318 0.53 -11.63 18.41
C GLN A 318 1.08 -13.03 18.12
N ILE A 319 2.19 -13.15 17.37
CA ILE A 319 2.83 -14.44 17.16
C ILE A 319 3.44 -14.98 18.45
N VAL A 320 4.17 -14.13 19.20
CA VAL A 320 4.79 -14.51 20.48
C VAL A 320 3.75 -14.83 21.55
N GLU A 321 2.61 -14.14 21.56
CA GLU A 321 1.49 -14.40 22.49
C GLU A 321 0.66 -15.64 22.10
N SER A 322 0.90 -16.22 20.93
CA SER A 322 0.12 -17.34 20.40
C SER A 322 0.82 -18.69 20.49
N GLU A 323 0.08 -19.75 20.17
CA GLU A 323 0.60 -21.10 20.08
C GLU A 323 1.57 -21.32 18.92
N ALA A 324 1.74 -20.33 18.02
CA ALA A 324 2.76 -20.38 16.97
C ALA A 324 4.17 -20.08 17.50
N PHE A 325 4.31 -19.49 18.70
CA PHE A 325 5.61 -19.19 19.30
C PHE A 325 6.47 -20.44 19.48
N ASP A 326 5.88 -21.54 19.96
CA ASP A 326 6.59 -22.82 20.17
C ASP A 326 7.11 -23.47 18.87
N TYR A 327 6.65 -22.98 17.71
CA TYR A 327 7.08 -23.47 16.40
C TYR A 327 8.20 -22.62 15.79
N LEU A 328 8.60 -21.49 16.40
CA LEU A 328 9.67 -20.66 15.89
C LEU A 328 11.04 -21.25 16.27
N ASP A 329 11.88 -21.61 15.28
CA ASP A 329 13.28 -21.96 15.57
C ASP A 329 14.25 -20.76 15.40
N ALA A 330 13.73 -19.57 15.13
CA ALA A 330 14.51 -18.33 15.12
C ALA A 330 13.62 -17.14 15.53
N PRO A 331 14.21 -16.04 16.03
CA PRO A 331 13.47 -14.82 16.32
C PRO A 331 12.72 -14.30 15.09
N VAL A 332 11.57 -13.67 15.31
CA VAL A 332 10.85 -12.93 14.27
C VAL A 332 11.70 -11.73 13.82
N GLU A 333 11.89 -11.59 12.52
CA GLU A 333 12.66 -10.49 11.93
C GLU A 333 11.74 -9.47 11.27
N ARG A 334 12.11 -8.19 11.34
CA ARG A 334 11.36 -7.10 10.71
C ARG A 334 12.24 -6.34 9.72
N VAL A 335 11.69 -6.06 8.56
CA VAL A 335 12.28 -5.24 7.50
C VAL A 335 11.34 -4.06 7.28
N THR A 336 11.81 -2.86 7.59
CA THR A 336 10.98 -1.65 7.65
C THR A 336 11.62 -0.51 6.87
N GLY A 337 10.90 0.61 6.71
CA GLY A 337 11.53 1.88 6.42
C GLY A 337 12.55 2.25 7.51
N ALA A 338 13.50 3.11 7.16
CA ALA A 338 14.46 3.67 8.11
C ALA A 338 13.74 4.61 9.11
N ASP A 339 14.27 4.70 10.32
CA ASP A 339 13.73 5.55 11.39
C ASP A 339 14.16 7.03 11.23
N VAL A 340 13.81 7.61 10.08
CA VAL A 340 14.12 9.00 9.71
C VAL A 340 13.00 9.58 8.86
N PRO A 341 12.76 10.90 8.92
CA PRO A 341 11.98 11.58 7.89
C PRO A 341 12.60 11.34 6.51
N THR A 342 11.78 11.01 5.51
CA THR A 342 12.28 10.62 4.19
C THR A 342 13.15 11.73 3.54
N PRO A 343 14.42 11.44 3.24
CA PRO A 343 15.32 12.41 2.60
C PRO A 343 15.00 12.56 1.11
N TYR A 344 15.22 13.75 0.55
CA TYR A 344 15.02 14.02 -0.88
C TYR A 344 16.12 13.43 -1.78
N ALA A 345 17.37 13.39 -1.31
CA ALA A 345 18.49 12.94 -2.12
C ALA A 345 18.32 11.45 -2.48
N THR A 346 18.30 11.12 -3.76
CA THR A 346 17.97 9.78 -4.29
C THR A 346 18.79 8.66 -3.66
N ASN A 347 20.08 8.89 -3.41
CA ASN A 347 20.96 7.91 -2.76
C ASN A 347 20.58 7.64 -1.29
N LEU A 348 20.03 8.63 -0.59
CA LEU A 348 19.54 8.47 0.78
C LEU A 348 18.12 7.92 0.81
N GLU A 349 17.26 8.35 -0.12
CA GLU A 349 15.88 7.86 -0.26
C GLU A 349 15.88 6.35 -0.54
N ALA A 350 16.75 5.88 -1.44
CA ALA A 350 16.92 4.45 -1.73
C ALA A 350 17.35 3.63 -0.51
N LEU A 351 18.09 4.22 0.44
CA LEU A 351 18.49 3.56 1.68
C LEU A 351 17.41 3.64 2.78
N SER A 352 16.35 4.43 2.57
CA SER A 352 15.32 4.70 3.56
C SER A 352 14.15 3.71 3.51
N PHE A 353 14.05 2.88 2.47
CA PHE A 353 12.95 1.93 2.30
C PHE A 353 13.46 0.52 2.01
N PRO A 354 12.69 -0.53 2.37
CA PRO A 354 13.07 -1.90 2.04
C PRO A 354 13.21 -2.12 0.54
N ASP A 355 14.21 -2.90 0.19
CA ASP A 355 14.44 -3.41 -1.15
C ASP A 355 14.58 -4.94 -1.14
N THR A 356 14.57 -5.52 -2.34
CA THR A 356 14.70 -6.97 -2.54
C THR A 356 15.99 -7.54 -1.93
N PRO A 357 17.20 -6.95 -2.14
CA PRO A 357 18.42 -7.39 -1.48
C PRO A 357 18.35 -7.44 0.05
N LEU A 358 17.75 -6.44 0.69
CA LEU A 358 17.60 -6.41 2.15
C LEU A 358 16.70 -7.55 2.63
N ILE A 359 15.57 -7.79 1.96
CA ILE A 359 14.65 -8.89 2.31
C ILE A 359 15.36 -10.25 2.17
N VAL A 360 16.08 -10.48 1.07
CA VAL A 360 16.87 -11.71 0.86
C VAL A 360 17.89 -11.90 1.99
N LYS A 361 18.65 -10.85 2.32
CA LYS A 361 19.64 -10.88 3.40
C LYS A 361 19.00 -11.25 4.74
N VAL A 362 17.87 -10.64 5.09
CA VAL A 362 17.18 -10.89 6.36
C VAL A 362 16.54 -12.28 6.40
N ALA A 363 15.97 -12.75 5.30
CA ALA A 363 15.44 -14.12 5.21
C ALA A 363 16.55 -15.17 5.38
N LYS A 364 17.72 -14.98 4.75
CA LYS A 364 18.89 -15.85 4.98
C LYS A 364 19.38 -15.80 6.42
N ARG A 365 19.35 -14.62 7.05
CA ARG A 365 19.69 -14.48 8.48
C ARG A 365 18.73 -15.26 9.37
N ALA A 366 17.42 -15.17 9.13
CA ALA A 366 16.42 -15.96 9.87
C ALA A 366 16.62 -17.49 9.70
N LEU A 367 17.17 -17.90 8.56
CA LEU A 367 17.53 -19.30 8.26
C LEU A 367 18.94 -19.71 8.74
N TYR A 368 19.68 -18.82 9.40
CA TYR A 368 21.09 -19.02 9.77
C TYR A 368 22.01 -19.39 8.58
N ARG A 369 21.74 -18.82 7.39
CA ARG A 369 22.52 -19.04 6.15
C ARG A 369 23.34 -17.81 5.74
N THR A 370 24.06 -17.20 6.69
CA THR A 370 24.77 -15.92 6.50
C THR A 370 26.19 -16.03 5.91
N ASN A 371 26.50 -17.09 5.16
CA ASN A 371 27.82 -17.27 4.56
C ASN A 371 28.03 -16.43 3.31
#